data_AF-A0A9P9FH72-F1
#
_entry.id   AF-A0A9P9FH72-F1
#
_cell.length_a   1.000
_cell.length_b   1.000
_cell.length_c   1.000
_cell.angle_alpha   90.00
_cell.angle_beta   90.00
_cell.angle_gamma   90.00
#
_symmetry.space_group_name_H-M   'P 1'
#
loop_
_entity.id
_entity.type
_entity.pdbx_description
1 polymer ?
#
loop_
_entity_poly.entity_id
_entity_poly.type
_entity_poly.pdbx_seq_one_letter_code
_entity_poly.pdbx_strand_id
1 'polypeptide(L)'
;MSHPPATTPVPSPAALFNMTLTPAAVARPAQTSFAGGDDTANTDAGTGAERGRGSDKHPTPNFKLPKLRIEIRDLSHPGAKHFLDAVNAAECLATAAQNVLALLYSSPDCPTTTLPPTRSITLILRDMSGVAYTTGSDLDSDHKEVHFSLSYIDRINPPSRRTEEVTGVITHEFVHCFQRNGFGTCPGGLIEGIADWVRLNCRLSPPHWKRSADGNWDGGYQHTAYFLDYLERRFGEGTIRRMNEKLRTQRYEEKAFWTELVGRPVEQLWTDYAEKLKDKDADL
;
A
#
# COMPACT_ATOMS: atom_id res chain seq x y z
N MET A 1 50.10 -10.78 0.77
CA MET A 1 49.02 -9.94 0.19
C MET A 1 47.74 -10.78 0.25
N SER A 2 46.83 -10.41 1.14
CA SER A 2 45.61 -11.16 1.46
C SER A 2 44.46 -10.75 0.57
N HIS A 3 43.85 -11.71 -0.13
CA HIS A 3 42.60 -11.51 -0.88
C HIS A 3 41.43 -11.24 0.09
N PRO A 4 40.48 -10.36 -0.25
CA PRO A 4 39.25 -10.19 0.53
C PRO A 4 38.27 -11.36 0.28
N PRO A 5 37.42 -11.70 1.27
CA PRO A 5 36.51 -12.84 1.16
C PRO A 5 35.32 -12.52 0.24
N ALA A 6 34.91 -13.53 -0.54
CA ALA A 6 33.77 -13.50 -1.44
C ALA A 6 32.46 -13.25 -0.67
N THR A 7 31.74 -12.20 -1.05
CA THR A 7 30.37 -11.93 -0.59
C THR A 7 29.39 -12.82 -1.34
N THR A 8 28.58 -13.58 -0.61
CA THR A 8 27.43 -14.35 -1.11
C THR A 8 26.40 -13.42 -1.75
N PRO A 9 25.81 -13.75 -2.91
CA PRO A 9 24.82 -12.89 -3.55
C PRO A 9 23.52 -12.84 -2.76
N VAL A 10 22.97 -11.62 -2.62
CA VAL A 10 21.62 -11.35 -2.11
C VAL A 10 20.61 -11.93 -3.11
N PRO A 11 19.57 -12.67 -2.67
CA PRO A 11 18.58 -13.24 -3.58
C PRO A 11 17.79 -12.13 -4.28
N SER A 12 17.58 -12.30 -5.58
CA SER A 12 16.85 -11.37 -6.44
C SER A 12 15.34 -11.34 -6.12
N PRO A 13 14.69 -10.16 -6.03
CA PRO A 13 13.25 -10.00 -5.79
C PRO A 13 12.35 -10.65 -6.85
N ALA A 14 12.90 -11.10 -7.99
CA ALA A 14 12.16 -11.70 -9.09
C ALA A 14 11.40 -13.00 -8.72
N ALA A 15 11.70 -13.62 -7.58
CA ALA A 15 11.04 -14.86 -7.14
C ALA A 15 9.62 -14.68 -6.57
N LEU A 16 9.20 -13.44 -6.24
CA LEU A 16 7.89 -13.17 -5.63
C LEU A 16 6.82 -12.59 -6.58
N PHE A 17 7.18 -12.25 -7.81
CA PHE A 17 6.28 -11.57 -8.76
C PHE A 17 5.67 -12.45 -9.86
N ASN A 18 5.82 -13.78 -9.77
CA ASN A 18 5.20 -14.72 -10.70
C ASN A 18 3.98 -15.42 -10.09
N MET A 19 2.86 -14.71 -9.99
CA MET A 19 1.54 -15.35 -10.07
C MET A 19 0.78 -14.80 -11.27
N THR A 20 0.73 -15.62 -12.31
CA THR A 20 -0.13 -15.46 -13.47
C THR A 20 -1.60 -15.54 -13.05
N LEU A 21 -2.34 -14.43 -13.20
CA LEU A 21 -3.79 -14.44 -13.15
C LEU A 21 -4.32 -15.03 -14.46
N THR A 22 -4.89 -16.23 -14.41
CA THR A 22 -5.69 -16.81 -15.49
C THR A 22 -7.09 -16.14 -15.51
N PRO A 23 -7.58 -15.63 -16.66
CA PRO A 23 -8.93 -15.11 -16.74
C PRO A 23 -9.94 -16.26 -16.87
N ALA A 24 -10.84 -16.38 -15.89
CA ALA A 24 -12.02 -17.24 -15.98
C ALA A 24 -13.08 -16.59 -16.89
N ALA A 25 -13.70 -17.43 -17.74
CA ALA A 25 -14.64 -17.05 -18.78
C ALA A 25 -15.91 -16.36 -18.25
N VAL A 26 -16.33 -15.30 -18.95
CA VAL A 26 -17.56 -14.54 -18.69
C VAL A 26 -18.76 -15.28 -19.30
N ALA A 27 -19.72 -15.67 -18.46
CA ALA A 27 -21.07 -16.05 -18.90
C ALA A 27 -22.02 -14.84 -18.77
N ARG A 28 -22.73 -14.53 -19.86
CA ARG A 28 -23.78 -13.48 -19.92
C ARG A 28 -25.02 -13.87 -19.12
N PRO A 29 -25.70 -12.94 -18.42
CA PRO A 29 -27.10 -13.08 -18.10
C PRO A 29 -27.99 -12.34 -19.11
N ALA A 30 -29.17 -12.91 -19.32
CA ALA A 30 -30.22 -12.49 -20.22
C ALA A 30 -31.01 -11.28 -19.71
N GLN A 31 -31.63 -10.56 -20.66
CA GLN A 31 -32.57 -9.46 -20.45
C GLN A 31 -33.90 -9.97 -19.90
N THR A 32 -34.46 -9.29 -18.91
CA THR A 32 -35.90 -9.22 -18.68
C THR A 32 -36.32 -7.79 -18.34
N SER A 33 -37.30 -7.33 -19.09
CA SER A 33 -38.01 -6.05 -19.00
C SER A 33 -39.10 -6.09 -17.93
N PHE A 34 -39.29 -5.02 -17.16
CA PHE A 34 -40.60 -4.63 -16.63
C PHE A 34 -40.71 -3.11 -16.52
N ALA A 35 -41.92 -2.61 -16.81
CA ALA A 35 -42.29 -1.22 -16.95
C ALA A 35 -43.18 -0.75 -15.79
N GLY A 36 -43.12 0.56 -15.50
CA GLY A 36 -44.28 1.39 -15.14
C GLY A 36 -44.61 1.57 -13.65
N GLY A 37 -44.66 2.83 -13.20
CA GLY A 37 -45.33 3.25 -11.97
C GLY A 37 -44.89 4.63 -11.48
N ASP A 38 -45.72 5.64 -11.75
CA ASP A 38 -45.55 7.08 -11.44
C ASP A 38 -45.74 7.46 -9.96
N ASP A 39 -45.21 8.64 -9.64
CA ASP A 39 -45.65 9.69 -8.70
C ASP A 39 -45.97 9.36 -7.23
N THR A 40 -45.25 10.02 -6.31
CA THR A 40 -45.74 11.27 -5.67
C THR A 40 -44.73 11.81 -4.66
N ALA A 41 -44.53 13.13 -4.71
CA ALA A 41 -43.84 13.91 -3.70
C ALA A 41 -44.71 14.06 -2.45
N ASN A 42 -44.12 13.93 -1.26
CA ASN A 42 -44.63 14.62 -0.08
C ASN A 42 -43.49 15.04 0.85
N THR A 43 -43.45 16.33 1.10
CA THR A 43 -42.66 17.02 2.11
C THR A 43 -43.16 16.67 3.51
N ASP A 44 -42.25 16.40 4.45
CA ASP A 44 -42.53 16.77 5.83
C ASP A 44 -41.25 17.12 6.61
N ALA A 45 -41.37 18.18 7.40
CA ALA A 45 -40.31 18.78 8.19
C ALA A 45 -40.25 18.09 9.55
N GLY A 46 -39.09 17.57 9.91
CA GLY A 46 -38.84 16.96 11.21
C GLY A 46 -37.49 17.41 11.78
N THR A 47 -37.53 18.37 12.69
CA THR A 47 -36.40 18.84 13.49
C THR A 47 -35.84 17.69 14.34
N GLY A 48 -34.64 17.21 13.99
CA GLY A 48 -33.84 16.28 14.78
C GLY A 48 -32.45 16.86 14.99
N ALA A 49 -32.10 17.17 16.24
CA ALA A 49 -30.80 17.68 16.62
C ALA A 49 -29.72 16.59 16.43
N GLU A 50 -29.09 16.57 15.25
CA GLU A 50 -27.86 15.81 15.05
C GLU A 50 -26.69 16.56 15.70
N ARG A 51 -26.22 16.02 16.82
CA ARG A 51 -24.88 16.30 17.33
C ARG A 51 -23.88 15.80 16.29
N GLY A 52 -23.52 16.67 15.35
CA GLY A 52 -22.38 16.50 14.49
C GLY A 52 -21.14 16.29 15.35
N ARG A 53 -20.67 15.04 15.40
CA ARG A 53 -19.35 14.70 15.92
C ARG A 53 -18.36 15.30 14.92
N GLY A 54 -17.95 16.54 15.18
CA GLY A 54 -16.87 17.17 14.45
C GLY A 54 -15.68 16.22 14.46
N SER A 55 -15.32 15.71 13.29
CA SER A 55 -14.00 15.13 13.12
C SER A 55 -13.04 16.29 13.34
N ASP A 56 -12.43 16.38 14.52
CA ASP A 56 -11.23 17.17 14.69
C ASP A 56 -10.20 16.62 13.70
N LYS A 57 -10.15 17.22 12.52
CA LYS A 57 -9.12 16.95 11.53
C LYS A 57 -7.85 17.54 12.11
N HIS A 58 -7.15 16.74 12.91
CA HIS A 58 -5.76 17.06 13.22
C HIS A 58 -5.06 17.35 11.89
N PRO A 59 -4.37 18.50 11.77
CA PRO A 59 -3.63 18.80 10.56
C PRO A 59 -2.67 17.65 10.28
N THR A 60 -2.73 17.09 9.08
CA THR A 60 -1.74 16.08 8.67
C THR A 60 -0.35 16.71 8.77
N PRO A 61 0.62 16.06 9.43
CA PRO A 61 1.95 16.63 9.56
C PRO A 61 2.56 16.85 8.17
N ASN A 62 3.13 18.04 7.94
CA ASN A 62 3.80 18.36 6.70
C ASN A 62 5.28 18.00 6.80
N PHE A 63 5.70 16.94 6.12
CA PHE A 63 7.10 16.50 6.14
C PHE A 63 7.92 17.19 5.07
N LYS A 64 9.21 17.43 5.35
CA LYS A 64 10.16 17.80 4.29
C LYS A 64 10.40 16.58 3.40
N LEU A 65 10.04 16.70 2.13
CA LEU A 65 10.19 15.60 1.17
C LEU A 65 11.65 15.44 0.70
N PRO A 66 12.07 14.20 0.36
CA PRO A 66 13.30 13.99 -0.39
C PRO A 66 13.20 14.62 -1.78
N LYS A 67 14.33 14.74 -2.49
CA LYS A 67 14.28 15.19 -3.89
C LYS A 67 13.54 14.14 -4.73
N LEU A 68 12.47 14.55 -5.40
CA LEU A 68 11.69 13.70 -6.30
C LEU A 68 12.14 13.94 -7.75
N ARG A 69 12.29 12.87 -8.53
CA ARG A 69 12.63 12.92 -9.96
C ARG A 69 11.76 11.94 -10.74
N ILE A 70 11.64 12.22 -12.04
CA ILE A 70 11.04 11.30 -13.00
C ILE A 70 11.97 11.14 -14.21
N GLU A 71 12.07 9.92 -14.71
CA GLU A 71 12.75 9.54 -15.94
C GLU A 71 11.77 8.71 -16.78
N ILE A 72 11.56 9.08 -18.05
CA ILE A 72 10.75 8.30 -18.98
C ILE A 72 11.69 7.82 -20.08
N ARG A 73 11.98 6.52 -20.10
CA ARG A 73 13.00 5.95 -21.00
C ARG A 73 12.54 5.83 -22.45
N ASP A 74 11.23 5.75 -22.67
CA ASP A 74 10.64 5.69 -24.00
C ASP A 74 9.32 6.46 -24.04
N LEU A 75 9.35 7.67 -24.63
CA LEU A 75 8.15 8.49 -24.82
C LEU A 75 7.25 7.98 -25.96
N SER A 76 7.77 7.13 -26.86
CA SER A 76 7.01 6.57 -27.98
C SER A 76 6.13 5.39 -27.58
N HIS A 77 6.44 4.76 -26.44
CA HIS A 77 5.64 3.66 -25.90
C HIS A 77 4.24 4.15 -25.48
N PRO A 78 3.14 3.47 -25.87
CA PRO A 78 1.76 3.87 -25.53
C PRO A 78 1.52 4.08 -24.03
N GLY A 79 2.09 3.21 -23.20
CA GLY A 79 2.12 3.35 -21.73
C GLY A 79 2.65 4.70 -21.21
N ALA A 80 3.61 5.34 -21.89
CA ALA A 80 4.16 6.63 -21.46
C ALA A 80 3.14 7.75 -21.67
N LYS A 81 2.45 7.74 -22.83
CA LYS A 81 1.32 8.63 -23.08
C LYS A 81 0.21 8.41 -22.04
N HIS A 82 -0.15 7.15 -21.80
CA HIS A 82 -1.16 6.77 -20.83
C HIS A 82 -0.83 7.25 -19.41
N PHE A 83 0.45 7.24 -19.00
CA PHE A 83 0.89 7.81 -17.73
C PHE A 83 0.73 9.33 -17.70
N LEU A 84 1.26 10.03 -18.71
CA LEU A 84 1.25 11.49 -18.79
C LEU A 84 -0.18 12.07 -18.86
N ASP A 85 -1.10 11.36 -19.49
CA ASP A 85 -2.51 11.74 -19.53
C ASP A 85 -3.25 11.50 -18.19
N ALA A 86 -2.79 10.53 -17.40
CA ALA A 86 -3.50 10.06 -16.21
C ALA A 86 -3.16 10.85 -14.94
N VAL A 87 -1.93 11.35 -14.81
CA VAL A 87 -1.44 11.97 -13.56
C VAL A 87 -0.58 13.21 -13.81
N ASN A 88 -0.72 14.22 -12.94
CA ASN A 88 0.33 15.22 -12.74
C ASN A 88 1.42 14.58 -11.88
N ALA A 89 2.57 14.24 -12.49
CA ALA A 89 3.64 13.51 -11.81
C ALA A 89 4.18 14.24 -10.57
N ALA A 90 4.30 15.57 -10.62
CA ALA A 90 4.83 16.34 -9.48
C ALA A 90 3.90 16.25 -8.26
N GLU A 91 2.60 16.45 -8.47
CA GLU A 91 1.58 16.36 -7.42
C GLU A 91 1.40 14.93 -6.92
N CYS A 92 1.36 13.95 -7.83
CA CYS A 92 1.21 12.54 -7.52
C CYS A 92 2.35 12.03 -6.62
N LEU A 93 3.61 12.26 -7.02
CA LEU A 93 4.79 11.82 -6.27
C LEU A 93 4.89 12.53 -4.91
N ALA A 94 4.61 13.84 -4.87
CA ALA A 94 4.64 14.60 -3.62
C ALA A 94 3.55 14.13 -2.64
N THR A 95 2.33 13.92 -3.13
CA THR A 95 1.19 13.44 -2.32
C THR A 95 1.45 12.02 -1.81
N ALA A 96 1.93 11.12 -2.66
CA ALA A 96 2.30 9.76 -2.26
C ALA A 96 3.35 9.79 -1.13
N ALA A 97 4.42 10.57 -1.29
CA ALA A 97 5.44 10.69 -0.26
C ALA A 97 4.90 11.26 1.07
N GLN A 98 4.10 12.33 1.02
CA GLN A 98 3.49 12.90 2.23
C GLN A 98 2.58 11.90 2.93
N ASN A 99 1.74 11.17 2.19
CA ASN A 99 0.83 10.19 2.78
C ASN A 99 1.58 9.05 3.46
N VAL A 100 2.61 8.50 2.81
CA VAL A 100 3.46 7.45 3.41
C VAL A 100 4.08 7.97 4.70
N LEU A 101 4.65 9.19 4.67
CA LEU A 101 5.30 9.78 5.84
C LEU A 101 4.30 10.03 6.98
N ALA A 102 3.11 10.56 6.69
CA ALA A 102 2.09 10.81 7.71
C ALA A 102 1.50 9.53 8.33
N LEU A 103 1.39 8.45 7.54
CA LEU A 103 0.86 7.18 8.03
C LEU A 103 1.90 6.38 8.83
N LEU A 104 3.18 6.40 8.41
CA LEU A 104 4.24 5.60 9.03
C LEU A 104 5.12 6.34 10.05
N TYR A 105 4.97 7.65 10.20
CA TYR A 105 5.74 8.49 11.14
C TYR A 105 4.83 9.52 11.81
N SER A 106 5.14 9.90 13.05
CA SER A 106 4.26 10.78 13.85
C SER A 106 4.38 12.24 13.42
N SER A 107 5.61 12.76 13.44
CA SER A 107 5.96 14.09 12.94
C SER A 107 7.49 14.15 12.79
N PRO A 108 8.03 15.13 12.04
CA PRO A 108 9.48 15.29 11.90
C PRO A 108 10.23 15.43 13.22
N ASP A 109 9.59 16.03 14.23
CA ASP A 109 10.19 16.33 15.55
C ASP A 109 9.84 15.27 16.61
N CYS A 110 9.11 14.21 16.24
CA CYS A 110 8.64 13.22 17.20
C CYS A 110 9.77 12.27 17.61
N PRO A 111 10.11 12.13 18.91
CA PRO A 111 11.18 11.24 19.34
C PRO A 111 10.80 9.75 19.23
N THR A 112 9.53 9.42 19.00
CA THR A 112 9.05 8.04 18.95
C THR A 112 9.11 7.40 17.57
N THR A 113 9.42 8.18 16.52
CA THR A 113 9.59 7.64 15.16
C THR A 113 10.78 8.30 14.49
N THR A 114 11.66 7.51 13.86
CA THR A 114 12.83 8.04 13.18
C THR A 114 12.69 7.96 11.66
N LEU A 115 12.70 9.11 10.99
CA LEU A 115 12.65 9.17 9.53
C LEU A 115 13.83 8.40 8.89
N PRO A 116 13.60 7.71 7.76
CA PRO A 116 14.67 7.08 7.00
C PRO A 116 15.57 8.14 6.35
N PRO A 117 16.85 7.83 6.09
CA PRO A 117 17.79 8.78 5.50
C PRO A 117 17.57 9.03 4.00
N THR A 118 16.44 8.61 3.43
CA THR A 118 16.12 8.72 2.01
C THR A 118 16.32 10.15 1.50
N ARG A 119 17.29 10.35 0.62
CA ARG A 119 17.70 11.66 0.09
C ARG A 119 17.00 12.00 -1.21
N SER A 120 16.73 11.00 -2.04
CA SER A 120 15.95 11.17 -3.26
C SER A 120 15.21 9.92 -3.68
N ILE A 121 14.14 10.11 -4.44
CA ILE A 121 13.40 9.05 -5.13
C ILE A 121 13.30 9.41 -6.60
N THR A 122 13.72 8.53 -7.49
CA THR A 122 13.57 8.67 -8.94
C THR A 122 12.54 7.65 -9.43
N LEU A 123 11.40 8.10 -9.95
CA LEU A 123 10.47 7.25 -10.68
C LEU A 123 10.99 7.05 -12.11
N ILE A 124 11.23 5.81 -12.49
CA ILE A 124 11.75 5.41 -13.80
C ILE A 124 10.66 4.63 -14.53
N LEU A 125 10.10 5.26 -15.56
CA LEU A 125 9.15 4.61 -16.47
C LEU A 125 9.91 3.95 -17.61
N ARG A 126 9.82 2.63 -17.72
CA ARG A 126 10.47 1.87 -18.77
C ARG A 126 9.66 0.65 -19.18
N ASP A 127 9.90 0.14 -20.38
CA ASP A 127 9.34 -1.16 -20.74
C ASP A 127 10.05 -2.28 -19.95
N MET A 128 9.24 -3.13 -19.33
CA MET A 128 9.67 -4.26 -18.51
C MET A 128 8.49 -5.20 -18.20
N SER A 129 8.79 -6.45 -17.89
CA SER A 129 7.82 -7.38 -17.29
C SER A 129 7.45 -6.99 -15.85
N GLY A 130 6.35 -7.56 -15.35
CA GLY A 130 5.85 -7.26 -14.00
C GLY A 130 5.13 -5.91 -13.92
N VAL A 131 4.96 -5.41 -12.70
CA VAL A 131 4.24 -4.16 -12.41
C VAL A 131 5.25 -3.06 -12.10
N ALA A 132 5.86 -3.11 -10.92
CA ALA A 132 6.88 -2.17 -10.48
C ALA A 132 7.82 -2.83 -9.47
N TYR A 133 8.93 -2.16 -9.14
CA TYR A 133 9.78 -2.52 -8.00
C TYR A 133 10.59 -1.31 -7.52
N THR A 134 11.01 -1.37 -6.26
CA THR A 134 11.86 -0.36 -5.63
C THR A 134 13.25 -0.92 -5.30
N THR A 135 14.29 -0.12 -5.54
CA THR A 135 15.69 -0.44 -5.21
C THR A 135 16.46 0.80 -4.74
N GLY A 136 17.66 0.60 -4.19
CA GLY A 136 18.66 1.65 -4.11
C GLY A 136 19.31 1.89 -5.48
N SER A 137 19.81 3.10 -5.70
CA SER A 137 20.62 3.46 -6.87
C SER A 137 22.07 3.02 -6.69
N ASP A 138 22.86 3.14 -7.76
CA ASP A 138 24.31 2.86 -7.73
C ASP A 138 25.11 3.77 -6.77
N LEU A 139 24.55 4.92 -6.36
CA LEU A 139 25.21 5.80 -5.39
C LEU A 139 25.24 5.17 -3.99
N ASP A 140 24.06 4.78 -3.50
CA ASP A 140 23.82 4.15 -2.20
C ASP A 140 22.33 3.82 -2.02
N SER A 141 22.00 3.18 -0.89
CA SER A 141 20.64 2.78 -0.52
C SER A 141 19.71 3.94 -0.14
N ASP A 142 20.22 5.16 0.04
CA ASP A 142 19.40 6.33 0.44
C ASP A 142 18.88 7.10 -0.78
N HIS A 143 19.44 6.82 -1.96
CA HIS A 143 18.91 7.28 -3.24
C HIS A 143 18.10 6.13 -3.83
N LYS A 144 16.77 6.28 -3.84
CA LYS A 144 15.86 5.23 -4.27
C LYS A 144 15.51 5.38 -5.75
N GLU A 145 15.30 4.23 -6.38
CA GLU A 145 14.72 4.13 -7.71
C GLU A 145 13.45 3.29 -7.64
N VAL A 146 12.39 3.79 -8.25
CA VAL A 146 11.13 3.08 -8.45
C VAL A 146 10.99 2.81 -9.93
N HIS A 147 11.07 1.56 -10.35
CA HIS A 147 10.92 1.18 -11.76
C HIS A 147 9.47 0.75 -12.00
N PHE A 148 8.76 1.43 -12.91
CA PHE A 148 7.35 1.15 -13.20
C PHE A 148 7.18 0.78 -14.69
N SER A 149 6.58 -0.38 -14.93
CA SER A 149 6.36 -0.95 -16.26
C SER A 149 5.42 -0.12 -17.12
N LEU A 150 5.94 0.40 -18.23
CA LEU A 150 5.14 1.03 -19.29
C LEU A 150 4.17 0.02 -19.93
N SER A 151 4.60 -1.23 -20.10
CA SER A 151 3.75 -2.34 -20.57
C SER A 151 2.59 -2.64 -19.63
N TYR A 152 2.76 -2.49 -18.31
CA TYR A 152 1.66 -2.62 -17.35
C TYR A 152 0.69 -1.45 -17.46
N ILE A 153 1.21 -0.22 -17.46
CA ILE A 153 0.39 1.01 -17.55
C ILE A 153 -0.50 0.99 -18.79
N ASP A 154 0.04 0.52 -19.92
CA ASP A 154 -0.68 0.41 -21.18
C ASP A 154 -1.89 -0.54 -21.10
N ARG A 155 -1.76 -1.61 -20.31
CA ARG A 155 -2.78 -2.66 -20.17
C ARG A 155 -3.83 -2.34 -19.11
N ILE A 156 -3.70 -1.25 -18.34
CA ILE A 156 -4.69 -0.88 -17.33
C ILE A 156 -6.04 -0.60 -17.99
N ASN A 157 -7.03 -1.41 -17.63
CA ASN A 157 -8.39 -1.34 -18.13
C ASN A 157 -9.42 -1.52 -16.99
N PRO A 158 -10.60 -0.86 -17.08
CA PRO A 158 -10.94 0.18 -18.06
C PRO A 158 -10.07 1.45 -17.88
N PRO A 159 -9.91 2.30 -18.92
CA PRO A 159 -9.09 3.51 -18.85
C PRO A 159 -9.47 4.46 -17.70
N SER A 160 -10.73 4.44 -17.27
CA SER A 160 -11.23 5.23 -16.14
C SER A 160 -10.57 4.91 -14.80
N ARG A 161 -9.92 3.74 -14.66
CA ARG A 161 -9.18 3.34 -13.45
C ARG A 161 -7.71 3.70 -13.46
N ARG A 162 -7.22 4.26 -14.56
CA ARG A 162 -5.78 4.41 -14.78
C ARG A 162 -5.14 5.34 -13.76
N THR A 163 -5.81 6.45 -13.44
CA THR A 163 -5.32 7.42 -12.46
C THR A 163 -5.18 6.78 -11.08
N GLU A 164 -6.19 6.05 -10.59
CA GLU A 164 -6.13 5.40 -9.27
C GLU A 164 -5.12 4.25 -9.24
N GLU A 165 -5.02 3.47 -10.30
CA GLU A 165 -4.07 2.35 -10.36
C GLU A 165 -2.62 2.84 -10.41
N VAL A 166 -2.31 3.82 -11.27
CA VAL A 166 -0.97 4.43 -11.36
C VAL A 166 -0.59 5.07 -10.03
N THR A 167 -1.49 5.85 -9.43
CA THR A 167 -1.26 6.49 -8.12
C THR A 167 -1.10 5.44 -7.02
N GLY A 168 -1.89 4.36 -7.05
CA GLY A 168 -1.83 3.25 -6.10
C GLY A 168 -0.51 2.49 -6.15
N VAL A 169 -0.02 2.15 -7.34
CA VAL A 169 1.29 1.48 -7.52
C VAL A 169 2.43 2.40 -7.07
N ILE A 170 2.42 3.68 -7.44
CA ILE A 170 3.44 4.63 -6.98
C ILE A 170 3.43 4.75 -5.45
N THR A 171 2.24 4.82 -4.84
CA THR A 171 2.10 4.90 -3.38
C THR A 171 2.67 3.66 -2.72
N HIS A 172 2.35 2.47 -3.22
CA HIS A 172 2.91 1.20 -2.75
C HIS A 172 4.44 1.20 -2.81
N GLU A 173 5.03 1.51 -3.96
CA GLU A 173 6.49 1.53 -4.13
C GLU A 173 7.18 2.61 -3.27
N PHE A 174 6.53 3.75 -3.08
CA PHE A 174 7.03 4.78 -2.18
C PHE A 174 7.09 4.30 -0.72
N VAL A 175 6.22 3.38 -0.31
CA VAL A 175 6.34 2.77 1.03
C VAL A 175 7.67 2.03 1.18
N HIS A 176 8.11 1.27 0.18
CA HIS A 176 9.43 0.62 0.20
C HIS A 176 10.61 1.61 0.26
N CYS A 177 10.41 2.85 -0.20
CA CYS A 177 11.41 3.90 -0.09
C CYS A 177 11.60 4.41 1.34
N PHE A 178 10.59 4.25 2.20
CA PHE A 178 10.59 4.83 3.54
C PHE A 178 10.56 3.79 4.68
N GLN A 179 9.84 2.69 4.50
CA GLN A 179 9.59 1.70 5.54
C GLN A 179 10.86 1.02 6.06
N ARG A 180 10.74 0.45 7.25
CA ARG A 180 11.76 -0.36 7.91
C ARG A 180 11.48 -1.84 7.67
N ASN A 181 12.53 -2.65 7.67
CA ASN A 181 12.43 -4.06 7.29
C ASN A 181 13.10 -5.03 8.28
N GLY A 182 13.35 -4.60 9.52
CA GLY A 182 13.95 -5.46 10.54
C GLY A 182 15.35 -5.93 10.18
N PHE A 183 16.17 -5.05 9.58
CA PHE A 183 17.50 -5.41 9.03
C PHE A 183 17.45 -6.57 8.04
N GLY A 184 16.40 -6.60 7.22
CA GLY A 184 16.16 -7.62 6.20
C GLY A 184 15.65 -8.97 6.72
N THR A 185 15.24 -9.08 7.99
CA THR A 185 14.67 -10.33 8.53
C THR A 185 13.15 -10.33 8.63
N CYS A 186 12.49 -9.22 8.34
CA CYS A 186 11.04 -9.14 8.28
C CYS A 186 10.51 -10.00 7.12
N PRO A 187 9.45 -10.81 7.32
CA PRO A 187 8.88 -11.62 6.25
C PRO A 187 8.35 -10.73 5.12
N GLY A 188 8.55 -11.18 3.88
CA GLY A 188 8.16 -10.44 2.68
C GLY A 188 6.66 -10.08 2.69
N GLY A 189 5.81 -10.97 3.16
CA GLY A 189 4.38 -10.69 3.29
C GLY A 189 4.04 -9.49 4.19
N LEU A 190 4.75 -9.31 5.30
CA LEU A 190 4.56 -8.13 6.13
C LEU A 190 5.05 -6.85 5.45
N ILE A 191 6.18 -6.92 4.73
CA ILE A 191 6.73 -5.81 3.93
C ILE A 191 5.75 -5.35 2.85
N GLU A 192 5.18 -6.28 2.09
CA GLU A 192 4.16 -5.99 1.08
C GLU A 192 2.84 -5.53 1.70
N GLY A 193 2.45 -6.15 2.83
CA GLY A 193 1.25 -5.82 3.57
C GLY A 193 1.24 -4.40 4.14
N ILE A 194 2.38 -3.90 4.63
CA ILE A 194 2.52 -2.51 5.08
C ILE A 194 2.36 -1.54 3.89
N ALA A 195 2.96 -1.87 2.74
CA ALA A 195 2.83 -1.08 1.52
C ALA A 195 1.37 -0.95 1.07
N ASP A 196 0.64 -2.07 1.04
CA ASP A 196 -0.77 -2.09 0.66
C ASP A 196 -1.70 -1.58 1.77
N TRP A 197 -1.32 -1.63 3.05
CA TRP A 197 -2.05 -0.96 4.12
C TRP A 197 -2.02 0.56 3.97
N VAL A 198 -0.87 1.14 3.58
CA VAL A 198 -0.79 2.57 3.26
C VAL A 198 -1.63 2.89 2.03
N ARG A 199 -1.54 2.08 0.97
CA ARG A 199 -2.39 2.24 -0.23
C ARG A 199 -3.88 2.20 0.10
N LEU A 200 -4.30 1.27 0.97
CA LEU A 200 -5.66 1.15 1.48
C LEU A 200 -6.10 2.44 2.21
N ASN A 201 -5.27 2.96 3.11
CA ASN A 201 -5.55 4.18 3.88
C ASN A 201 -5.51 5.47 3.04
N CYS A 202 -4.86 5.43 1.88
CA CYS A 202 -4.94 6.48 0.85
C CYS A 202 -6.21 6.38 -0.02
N ARG A 203 -7.10 5.41 0.24
CA ARG A 203 -8.31 5.12 -0.57
C ARG A 203 -7.99 4.72 -2.02
N LEU A 204 -6.86 4.03 -2.21
CA LEU A 204 -6.36 3.59 -3.52
C LEU A 204 -6.44 2.06 -3.69
N SER A 205 -7.28 1.39 -2.90
CA SER A 205 -7.50 -0.06 -3.03
C SER A 205 -8.15 -0.41 -4.37
N PRO A 206 -7.56 -1.30 -5.18
CA PRO A 206 -8.19 -1.85 -6.37
C PRO A 206 -9.58 -2.45 -6.09
N PRO A 207 -10.53 -2.37 -7.05
CA PRO A 207 -11.89 -2.89 -6.85
C PRO A 207 -12.01 -4.39 -6.59
N HIS A 208 -10.99 -5.17 -6.98
CA HIS A 208 -10.97 -6.62 -6.78
C HIS A 208 -10.46 -7.02 -5.39
N TRP A 209 -10.00 -6.05 -4.58
CA TRP A 209 -9.52 -6.34 -3.24
C TRP A 209 -10.67 -6.79 -2.32
N LYS A 210 -10.42 -7.83 -1.54
CA LYS A 210 -11.39 -8.43 -0.64
C LYS A 210 -10.77 -8.69 0.72
N ARG A 211 -11.59 -8.54 1.77
CA ARG A 211 -11.22 -9.01 3.11
C ARG A 211 -11.38 -10.51 3.14
N SER A 212 -10.29 -11.21 3.44
CA SER A 212 -10.29 -12.63 3.71
C SER A 212 -9.24 -12.95 4.76
N ALA A 213 -9.40 -14.09 5.42
CA ALA A 213 -8.43 -14.66 6.35
C ALA A 213 -8.06 -16.09 5.95
N ASP A 214 -8.01 -16.35 4.64
CA ASP A 214 -7.50 -17.59 4.06
C ASP A 214 -5.97 -17.56 3.98
N GLY A 215 -5.35 -18.74 4.05
CA GLY A 215 -3.90 -18.86 4.03
C GLY A 215 -3.23 -18.27 5.29
N ASN A 216 -2.05 -17.69 5.09
CA ASN A 216 -1.20 -17.17 6.16
C ASN A 216 -1.38 -15.66 6.34
N TRP A 217 -1.16 -15.18 7.56
CA TRP A 217 -1.26 -13.77 7.91
C TRP A 217 -0.27 -12.88 7.11
N ASP A 218 0.86 -13.45 6.70
CA ASP A 218 1.91 -12.84 5.87
C ASP A 218 1.77 -13.27 4.39
N GLY A 219 0.55 -13.46 3.90
CA GLY A 219 0.29 -13.66 2.46
C GLY A 219 0.66 -12.47 1.57
N GLY A 220 0.96 -11.30 2.17
CA GLY A 220 1.30 -10.09 1.46
C GLY A 220 0.09 -9.34 0.92
N TYR A 221 0.39 -8.19 0.29
CA TYR A 221 -0.57 -7.38 -0.44
C TYR A 221 -1.88 -7.11 0.36
N GLN A 222 -3.02 -7.19 -0.31
CA GLN A 222 -4.36 -7.02 0.28
C GLN A 222 -4.63 -7.90 1.52
N HIS A 223 -4.12 -9.14 1.55
CA HIS A 223 -4.45 -10.10 2.61
C HIS A 223 -3.89 -9.62 3.94
N THR A 224 -2.59 -9.31 3.93
CA THR A 224 -1.92 -8.74 5.09
C THR A 224 -2.39 -7.30 5.34
N ALA A 225 -2.63 -6.48 4.31
CA ALA A 225 -3.08 -5.10 4.47
C ALA A 225 -4.41 -4.97 5.23
N TYR A 226 -5.42 -5.79 4.93
CA TYR A 226 -6.69 -5.76 5.66
C TYR A 226 -6.57 -6.28 7.09
N PHE A 227 -5.67 -7.24 7.34
CA PHE A 227 -5.36 -7.65 8.70
C PHE A 227 -4.67 -6.54 9.49
N LEU A 228 -3.72 -5.82 8.90
CA LEU A 228 -3.12 -4.64 9.52
C LEU A 228 -4.15 -3.53 9.79
N ASP A 229 -5.13 -3.32 8.91
CA ASP A 229 -6.27 -2.39 9.13
C ASP A 229 -7.14 -2.84 10.31
N TYR A 230 -7.39 -4.14 10.46
CA TYR A 230 -8.05 -4.69 11.64
C TYR A 230 -7.25 -4.44 12.93
N LEU A 231 -5.93 -4.68 12.91
CA LEU A 231 -5.07 -4.45 14.07
C LEU A 231 -5.01 -2.96 14.46
N GLU A 232 -4.89 -2.06 13.49
CA GLU A 232 -4.91 -0.60 13.74
C GLU A 232 -6.20 -0.19 14.46
N ARG A 233 -7.34 -0.70 14.02
CA ARG A 233 -8.64 -0.40 14.65
C ARG A 233 -8.78 -1.01 16.04
N ARG A 234 -8.20 -2.20 16.26
CA ARG A 234 -8.30 -2.94 17.53
C ARG A 234 -7.36 -2.40 18.59
N PHE A 235 -6.14 -2.04 18.23
CA PHE A 235 -5.07 -1.61 19.15
C PHE A 235 -4.81 -0.11 19.13
N GLY A 236 -5.59 0.63 18.34
CA GLY A 236 -5.59 2.09 18.28
C GLY A 236 -4.70 2.66 17.18
N GLU A 237 -5.01 3.90 16.81
CA GLU A 237 -4.25 4.66 15.82
C GLU A 237 -2.76 4.74 16.19
N GLY A 238 -1.91 4.57 15.18
CA GLY A 238 -0.46 4.50 15.30
C GLY A 238 0.08 3.10 15.59
N THR A 239 -0.73 2.03 15.55
CA THR A 239 -0.22 0.66 15.74
C THR A 239 0.76 0.27 14.63
N ILE A 240 0.42 0.52 13.36
CA ILE A 240 1.32 0.23 12.23
C ILE A 240 2.53 1.17 12.23
N ARG A 241 2.38 2.40 12.71
CA ARG A 241 3.51 3.31 12.94
C ARG A 241 4.50 2.77 13.97
N ARG A 242 4.02 2.28 15.12
CA ARG A 242 4.87 1.63 16.14
C ARG A 242 5.52 0.35 15.60
N MET A 243 4.80 -0.41 14.77
CA MET A 243 5.34 -1.59 14.09
C MET A 243 6.55 -1.22 13.21
N ASN A 244 6.39 -0.21 12.35
CA ASN A 244 7.45 0.28 11.47
C ASN A 244 8.67 0.78 12.28
N GLU A 245 8.45 1.53 13.37
CA GLU A 245 9.56 1.96 14.24
C GLU A 245 10.26 0.77 14.92
N LYS A 246 9.52 -0.23 15.39
CA LYS A 246 10.10 -1.44 15.98
C LYS A 246 10.98 -2.19 14.97
N LEU A 247 10.56 -2.27 13.71
CA LEU A 247 11.37 -2.82 12.61
C LEU A 247 12.64 -2.01 12.31
N ARG A 248 12.78 -0.78 12.82
CA ARG A 248 14.03 0.00 12.72
C ARG A 248 15.09 -0.48 13.70
N THR A 249 14.68 -0.83 14.91
CA THR A 249 15.59 -0.95 16.07
C THR A 249 16.04 -2.38 16.34
N GLN A 250 15.32 -3.37 15.82
CA GLN A 250 15.62 -4.79 16.04
C GLN A 250 15.38 -5.65 14.79
N ARG A 251 16.02 -6.82 14.76
CA ARG A 251 15.67 -7.89 13.82
C ARG A 251 14.27 -8.42 14.16
N TYR A 252 13.52 -8.80 13.14
CA TYR A 252 12.23 -9.48 13.30
C TYR A 252 12.44 -10.90 13.83
N GLU A 253 11.82 -11.19 14.98
CA GLU A 253 11.57 -12.52 15.54
C GLU A 253 10.09 -12.55 15.88
N GLU A 254 9.34 -13.46 15.27
CA GLU A 254 7.88 -13.38 15.19
C GLU A 254 7.22 -13.27 16.57
N LYS A 255 7.50 -14.22 17.47
CA LYS A 255 6.76 -14.30 18.73
C LYS A 255 7.02 -13.09 19.62
N ALA A 256 8.28 -12.70 19.80
CA ALA A 256 8.67 -11.53 20.58
C ALA A 256 8.16 -10.24 19.93
N PHE A 257 8.27 -10.12 18.60
CA PHE A 257 7.87 -8.92 17.89
C PHE A 257 6.39 -8.58 18.13
N TRP A 258 5.50 -9.55 17.92
CA TRP A 258 4.05 -9.34 18.06
C TRP A 258 3.63 -9.21 19.53
N THR A 259 4.20 -10.04 20.41
CA THR A 259 3.86 -10.02 21.84
C THR A 259 4.30 -8.70 22.50
N GLU A 260 5.47 -8.16 22.15
CA GLU A 260 5.92 -6.88 22.67
C GLU A 260 5.15 -5.69 22.06
N LEU A 261 4.69 -5.80 20.81
CA LEU A 261 3.99 -4.71 20.12
C LEU A 261 2.53 -4.58 20.56
N VAL A 262 1.80 -5.70 20.67
CA VAL A 262 0.34 -5.71 20.90
C VAL A 262 -0.11 -6.73 21.97
N GLY A 263 0.84 -7.36 22.66
CA GLY A 263 0.55 -8.25 23.80
C GLY A 263 0.12 -9.67 23.43
N ARG A 264 0.17 -10.06 22.15
CA ARG A 264 -0.30 -11.37 21.66
C ARG A 264 0.55 -11.90 20.50
N PRO A 265 0.69 -13.23 20.35
CA PRO A 265 1.31 -13.84 19.19
C PRO A 265 0.45 -13.68 17.93
N VAL A 266 1.06 -13.65 16.75
CA VAL A 266 0.37 -13.33 15.48
C VAL A 266 -0.65 -14.37 15.06
N GLU A 267 -0.41 -15.63 15.39
CA GLU A 267 -1.31 -16.73 15.09
C GLU A 267 -2.65 -16.51 15.79
N GLN A 268 -2.63 -16.08 17.05
CA GLN A 268 -3.85 -15.71 17.77
C GLN A 268 -4.52 -14.48 17.15
N LEU A 269 -3.75 -13.44 16.80
CA LEU A 269 -4.29 -12.24 16.17
C LEU A 269 -4.98 -12.55 14.83
N TRP A 270 -4.40 -13.44 14.04
CA TRP A 270 -4.95 -13.90 12.77
C TRP A 270 -6.22 -14.72 12.96
N THR A 271 -6.25 -15.62 13.94
CA THR A 271 -7.47 -16.34 14.33
C THR A 271 -8.57 -15.37 14.73
N ASP A 272 -8.28 -14.40 15.59
CA ASP A 272 -9.25 -13.39 16.02
C ASP A 272 -9.78 -12.55 14.82
N TYR A 273 -8.94 -12.26 13.83
CA TYR A 273 -9.34 -11.58 12.61
C TYR A 273 -10.27 -12.47 11.75
N ALA A 274 -9.94 -13.75 11.58
CA ALA A 274 -10.76 -14.71 10.86
C ALA A 274 -12.14 -14.89 11.49
N GLU A 275 -12.21 -14.96 12.82
CA GLU A 275 -13.48 -14.97 13.58
C GLU A 275 -14.27 -13.69 13.35
N LYS A 276 -13.60 -12.52 13.41
CA LYS A 276 -14.28 -11.24 13.19
C LYS A 276 -14.89 -11.09 11.79
N LEU A 277 -14.31 -11.71 10.77
CA LEU A 277 -14.88 -11.73 9.43
C LEU A 277 -16.17 -12.57 9.38
N LYS A 278 -16.19 -13.73 10.04
CA LYS A 278 -17.38 -14.60 10.10
C LYS A 278 -18.56 -13.91 10.78
N ASP A 279 -18.32 -13.19 11.87
CA ASP A 279 -19.37 -12.45 12.57
C ASP A 279 -20.02 -11.39 11.67
N LYS A 280 -19.22 -10.71 10.84
CA LYS A 280 -19.72 -9.68 9.92
C LYS A 280 -20.54 -10.26 8.76
N ASP A 281 -20.20 -11.46 8.32
CA ASP A 281 -20.96 -12.15 7.27
C ASP A 281 -22.27 -12.73 7.82
N ALA A 282 -22.39 -12.93 9.13
CA ALA A 282 -23.62 -13.39 9.79
C ALA A 282 -24.63 -12.26 10.09
N ASP A 283 -24.19 -11.01 10.09
CA ASP A 283 -25.00 -9.80 10.33
C ASP A 283 -25.58 -9.18 9.03
N LEU A 284 -25.41 -9.84 7.87
CA LEU A 284 -25.92 -9.45 6.55
C LEU A 284 -26.99 -10.42 6.04
#